data_AF-A0A4P0YFC7-F1
#
_entry.id   AF-A0A4P0YFC7-F1
#
_cell.length_a   1.000
_cell.length_b   1.000
_cell.length_c   1.000
_cell.angle_alpha   90.00
_cell.angle_beta   90.00
_cell.angle_gamma   90.00
#
_symmetry.space_group_name_H-M   'P 1'
#
loop_
_entity.id
_entity.type
_entity.pdbx_description
1 polymer ?
#
loop_
_entity_poly.entity_id
_entity_poly.type
_entity_poly.pdbx_seq_one_letter_code
_entity_poly.pdbx_strand_id
1 'polypeptide(L)'
;MLEADPTLTPRDIIVMVADIDSYSPYIQAVFGAASGDRWLPWAISDRRARESHPVLQAFITLLSLPDSRFASEDVLALLDVPVLAARFNITEEGLRYLRQWVNESGVRWGMDDDNVRELDLPATGQHTWRFGLTRMLLGYAMDSREGEWQSVLPYDESSGLIAELVGNLASLLMQLNLWRRGLAQQRPLAEWLPVCRDLLNDFFLPDSETEAALALIEQQWLAVIDSGLEAQYGEQVPLTLLRDELAQRLDQQRISQRFLAGPVNICTLMPMRSIPFKVVWPAGDE
;
A
#
# COMPACT_ATOMS: atom_id res chain seq x y z
N MET A 1 -39.00 11.03 5.46
CA MET A 1 -39.51 10.02 4.51
C MET A 1 -39.73 8.69 5.22
N LEU A 2 -38.72 8.10 5.87
CA LEU A 2 -38.87 6.91 6.72
C LEU A 2 -39.85 7.12 7.90
N GLU A 3 -39.87 8.32 8.50
CA GLU A 3 -40.87 8.67 9.53
C GLU A 3 -42.30 8.81 9.01
N ALA A 4 -42.48 9.03 7.71
CA ALA A 4 -43.78 9.27 7.08
C ALA A 4 -44.43 7.98 6.55
N ASP A 5 -43.64 6.94 6.24
CA ASP A 5 -44.12 5.64 5.79
C ASP A 5 -43.38 4.49 6.54
N PRO A 6 -44.04 3.87 7.54
CA PRO A 6 -43.45 2.78 8.33
C PRO A 6 -43.18 1.49 7.54
N THR A 7 -43.72 1.35 6.32
CA THR A 7 -43.53 0.14 5.49
C THR A 7 -42.21 0.15 4.71
N LEU A 8 -41.50 1.27 4.76
CA LEU A 8 -40.27 1.52 4.02
C LEU A 8 -39.07 1.08 4.86
N THR A 9 -38.30 0.12 4.32
CA THR A 9 -37.12 -0.41 4.99
C THR A 9 -35.85 0.16 4.36
N PRO A 10 -34.71 0.25 5.09
CA PRO A 10 -33.45 0.79 4.56
C PRO A 10 -33.00 0.16 3.23
N ARG A 11 -33.21 -1.15 3.06
CA ARG A 11 -32.97 -1.89 1.80
C ARG A 11 -33.78 -1.41 0.59
N ASP A 12 -34.90 -0.71 0.82
CA ASP A 12 -35.77 -0.19 -0.25
C ASP A 12 -35.23 1.14 -0.84
N ILE A 13 -34.15 1.67 -0.27
CA ILE A 13 -33.53 2.94 -0.64
C ILE A 13 -32.20 2.69 -1.36
N ILE A 14 -32.03 3.32 -2.52
CA ILE A 14 -30.76 3.42 -3.22
C ILE A 14 -30.39 4.88 -3.48
N VAL A 15 -29.13 5.22 -3.22
CA VAL A 15 -28.54 6.52 -3.55
C VAL A 15 -27.50 6.29 -4.63
N MET A 16 -27.63 6.99 -5.75
CA MET A 16 -26.76 6.86 -6.91
C MET A 16 -25.98 8.15 -7.14
N VAL A 17 -24.66 8.04 -7.25
CA VAL A 17 -23.75 9.16 -7.52
C VAL A 17 -22.99 8.92 -8.82
N ALA A 18 -22.51 9.99 -9.46
CA ALA A 18 -21.68 9.88 -10.67
C ALA A 18 -20.33 9.20 -10.37
N ASP A 19 -19.70 9.57 -9.25
CA ASP A 19 -18.45 9.01 -8.78
C ASP A 19 -18.54 8.69 -7.28
N ILE A 20 -18.59 7.40 -6.94
CA ILE A 20 -18.71 6.95 -5.55
C ILE A 20 -17.43 7.16 -4.76
N ASP A 21 -16.28 7.14 -5.42
CA ASP A 21 -14.98 7.26 -4.79
C ASP A 21 -14.81 8.68 -4.23
N SER A 22 -15.11 9.71 -5.05
CA SER A 22 -15.14 11.12 -4.63
C SER A 22 -16.16 11.43 -3.53
N TYR A 23 -17.33 10.76 -3.54
CA TYR A 23 -18.40 10.99 -2.56
C TYR A 23 -18.23 10.20 -1.25
N SER A 24 -17.41 9.15 -1.23
CA SER A 24 -17.23 8.25 -0.08
C SER A 24 -16.86 8.98 1.22
N PRO A 25 -15.92 9.95 1.26
CA PRO A 25 -15.57 10.68 2.48
C PRO A 25 -16.75 11.48 3.05
N TYR A 26 -17.55 12.13 2.19
CA TYR A 26 -18.71 12.91 2.63
C TYR A 26 -19.83 12.03 3.17
N ILE A 27 -20.08 10.90 2.52
CA ILE A 27 -21.05 9.90 2.99
C ILE A 27 -20.66 9.39 4.38
N GLN A 28 -19.38 9.00 4.55
CA GLN A 28 -18.85 8.53 5.82
C GLN A 28 -18.95 9.61 6.91
N ALA A 29 -18.65 10.87 6.59
CA ALA A 29 -18.74 11.97 7.55
C ALA A 29 -20.18 12.20 8.04
N VAL A 30 -21.16 12.21 7.13
CA VAL A 30 -22.56 12.51 7.47
C VAL A 30 -23.23 11.31 8.14
N PHE A 31 -23.14 10.12 7.53
CA PHE A 31 -23.81 8.93 8.06
C PHE A 31 -23.05 8.28 9.22
N GLY A 32 -21.73 8.47 9.32
CA GLY A 32 -20.93 7.98 10.45
C GLY A 32 -21.07 8.83 11.71
N ALA A 33 -21.38 10.13 11.59
CA ALA A 33 -21.63 11.01 12.74
C ALA A 33 -23.05 10.86 13.32
N ALA A 34 -23.96 10.21 12.61
CA ALA A 34 -25.33 9.99 13.07
C ALA A 34 -25.38 8.98 14.23
N SER A 35 -26.13 9.28 15.28
CA SER A 35 -26.30 8.41 16.45
C SER A 35 -27.73 8.46 16.99
N GLY A 36 -28.12 7.44 17.76
CA GLY A 36 -29.47 7.30 18.32
C GLY A 36 -30.52 7.17 17.22
N ASP A 37 -31.63 7.90 17.36
CA ASP A 37 -32.79 7.83 16.46
C ASP A 37 -32.51 8.31 15.03
N ARG A 38 -31.36 8.97 14.79
CA ARG A 38 -30.93 9.45 13.46
C ARG A 38 -30.04 8.44 12.71
N TRP A 39 -29.57 7.40 13.39
CA TRP A 39 -28.69 6.42 12.77
C TRP A 39 -29.47 5.47 11.87
N LEU A 40 -28.97 5.28 10.65
CA LEU A 40 -29.52 4.36 9.67
C LEU A 40 -28.40 3.44 9.18
N PRO A 41 -28.65 2.14 8.98
CA PRO A 41 -27.65 1.25 8.41
C PRO A 41 -27.43 1.59 6.93
N TRP A 42 -26.18 1.80 6.54
CA TRP A 42 -25.77 2.19 5.18
C TRP A 42 -24.57 1.35 4.70
N ALA A 43 -24.43 1.19 3.39
CA ALA A 43 -23.28 0.56 2.77
C ALA A 43 -22.91 1.25 1.44
N ILE A 44 -21.61 1.52 1.27
CA ILE A 44 -21.06 2.00 0.00
C ILE A 44 -20.67 0.78 -0.84
N SER A 45 -21.09 0.79 -2.11
CA SER A 45 -20.77 -0.25 -3.12
C SER A 45 -20.12 0.38 -4.36
N ASP A 46 -19.43 -0.45 -5.15
CA ASP A 46 -18.77 -0.09 -6.42
C ASP A 46 -17.52 0.79 -6.28
N ARG A 47 -16.91 0.85 -5.09
CA ARG A 47 -15.59 1.47 -4.93
C ARG A 47 -14.52 0.66 -5.64
N ARG A 48 -13.53 1.35 -6.18
CA ARG A 48 -12.35 0.70 -6.76
C ARG A 48 -11.58 -0.05 -5.68
N ALA A 49 -11.14 -1.26 -5.99
CA ALA A 49 -10.41 -2.08 -5.03
C ALA A 49 -9.19 -1.34 -4.47
N ARG A 50 -8.41 -0.70 -5.35
CA ARG A 50 -7.19 0.05 -4.98
C ARG A 50 -7.44 1.17 -3.96
N GLU A 51 -8.53 1.91 -4.09
CA GLU A 51 -8.86 3.02 -3.19
C GLU A 51 -9.42 2.54 -1.85
N SER A 52 -9.98 1.33 -1.83
CA SER A 52 -10.55 0.72 -0.63
C SER A 52 -9.52 -0.03 0.23
N HIS A 53 -8.43 -0.53 -0.34
CA HIS A 53 -7.44 -1.35 0.36
C HIS A 53 -6.02 -0.80 0.14
N PRO A 54 -5.41 -0.15 1.15
CA PRO A 54 -4.06 0.42 1.06
C PRO A 54 -2.96 -0.59 0.66
N VAL A 55 -3.16 -1.87 1.02
CA VAL A 55 -2.23 -2.96 0.69
C VAL A 55 -2.06 -3.16 -0.82
N LEU A 56 -3.10 -2.90 -1.63
CA LEU A 56 -3.02 -3.02 -3.09
C LEU A 56 -2.05 -1.99 -3.66
N GLN A 57 -2.16 -0.73 -3.23
CA GLN A 57 -1.25 0.33 -3.67
C GLN A 57 0.16 0.07 -3.16
N ALA A 58 0.31 -0.40 -1.91
CA ALA A 58 1.60 -0.77 -1.35
C ALA A 58 2.32 -1.85 -2.18
N PHE A 59 1.60 -2.88 -2.61
CA PHE A 59 2.14 -3.92 -3.48
C PHE A 59 2.60 -3.37 -4.84
N ILE A 60 1.82 -2.51 -5.48
CA ILE A 60 2.22 -1.86 -6.74
C ILE A 60 3.48 -0.98 -6.56
N THR A 61 3.60 -0.29 -5.42
CA THR A 61 4.82 0.46 -5.06
C THR A 61 6.02 -0.47 -4.92
N LEU A 62 5.87 -1.65 -4.30
CA LEU A 62 6.94 -2.66 -4.20
C LEU A 62 7.36 -3.24 -5.56
N LEU A 63 6.43 -3.39 -6.50
CA LEU A 63 6.77 -3.76 -7.89
C LEU A 63 7.57 -2.68 -8.62
N SER A 64 7.66 -1.46 -8.08
CA SER A 64 8.41 -0.33 -8.66
C SER A 64 9.77 -0.12 -7.99
N LEU A 65 10.22 -1.04 -7.13
CA LEU A 65 11.51 -0.94 -6.44
C LEU A 65 12.72 -0.75 -7.37
N PRO A 66 12.84 -1.43 -8.53
CA PRO A 66 13.96 -1.23 -9.45
C PRO A 66 14.12 0.22 -9.93
N ASP A 67 12.98 0.90 -10.13
CA ASP A 67 12.91 2.28 -10.62
C ASP A 67 12.97 3.32 -9.48
N SER A 68 12.93 2.87 -8.23
CA SER A 68 12.84 3.75 -7.07
C SER A 68 14.18 4.44 -6.76
N ARG A 69 14.08 5.71 -6.37
CA ARG A 69 15.19 6.46 -5.77
C ARG A 69 15.31 6.27 -4.27
N PHE A 70 14.41 5.49 -3.66
CA PHE A 70 14.36 5.25 -2.22
C PHE A 70 14.36 6.54 -1.41
N ALA A 71 13.53 7.53 -1.78
CA ALA A 71 13.38 8.74 -0.98
C ALA A 71 12.90 8.37 0.43
N SER A 72 13.32 9.14 1.43
CA SER A 72 13.05 8.81 2.84
C SER A 72 11.56 8.61 3.11
N GLU A 73 10.73 9.54 2.63
CA GLU A 73 9.27 9.49 2.82
C GLU A 73 8.61 8.34 2.08
N ASP A 74 9.11 7.94 0.90
CA ASP A 74 8.51 6.83 0.13
C ASP A 74 8.65 5.50 0.88
N VAL A 75 9.81 5.26 1.50
CA VAL A 75 10.03 4.04 2.31
C VAL A 75 9.27 4.12 3.62
N LEU A 76 9.22 5.28 4.27
CA LEU A 76 8.44 5.47 5.50
C LEU A 76 6.93 5.33 5.24
N ALA A 77 6.44 5.74 4.06
CA ALA A 77 5.05 5.55 3.67
C ALA A 77 4.65 4.08 3.52
N LEU A 78 5.60 3.19 3.18
CA LEU A 78 5.33 1.74 3.20
C LEU A 78 5.00 1.26 4.62
N LEU A 79 5.62 1.85 5.64
CA LEU A 79 5.38 1.51 7.05
C LEU A 79 4.06 2.11 7.59
N ASP A 80 3.41 3.02 6.87
CA ASP A 80 2.06 3.46 7.21
C ASP A 80 1.01 2.36 6.94
N VAL A 81 1.39 1.30 6.20
CA VAL A 81 0.54 0.14 5.92
C VAL A 81 0.69 -0.88 7.07
N PRO A 82 -0.35 -1.12 7.89
CA PRO A 82 -0.20 -1.89 9.14
C PRO A 82 0.32 -3.30 8.96
N VAL A 83 -0.16 -4.02 7.95
CA VAL A 83 0.28 -5.40 7.64
C VAL A 83 1.73 -5.49 7.17
N LEU A 84 2.27 -4.41 6.59
CA LEU A 84 3.68 -4.31 6.23
C LEU A 84 4.52 -3.97 7.45
N ALA A 85 4.14 -2.96 8.23
CA ALA A 85 4.84 -2.63 9.47
C ALA A 85 4.89 -3.82 10.43
N ALA A 86 3.78 -4.56 10.56
CA ALA A 86 3.69 -5.76 11.39
C ALA A 86 4.64 -6.87 10.92
N ARG A 87 4.86 -7.04 9.61
CA ARG A 87 5.81 -8.01 9.06
C ARG A 87 7.23 -7.79 9.56
N PHE A 88 7.62 -6.53 9.79
CA PHE A 88 8.93 -6.14 10.30
C PHE A 88 8.92 -5.81 11.80
N ASN A 89 7.87 -6.19 12.53
CA ASN A 89 7.73 -5.95 13.97
C ASN A 89 7.85 -4.45 14.35
N ILE A 90 7.29 -3.57 13.50
CA ILE A 90 7.27 -2.12 13.73
C ILE A 90 5.86 -1.72 14.15
N THR A 91 5.76 -1.13 15.34
CA THR A 91 4.51 -0.56 15.86
C THR A 91 4.35 0.89 15.42
N GLU A 92 3.14 1.45 15.56
CA GLU A 92 2.89 2.88 15.26
C GLU A 92 3.78 3.81 16.11
N GLU A 93 4.01 3.46 17.38
CA GLU A 93 4.93 4.20 18.25
C GLU A 93 6.37 4.09 17.75
N GLY A 94 6.81 2.87 17.38
CA GLY A 94 8.12 2.65 16.80
C GLY A 94 8.34 3.44 15.51
N LEU A 95 7.33 3.53 14.66
CA LEU A 95 7.37 4.31 13.42
C LEU A 95 7.63 5.80 13.68
N ARG A 96 7.10 6.37 14.77
CA ARG A 96 7.37 7.78 15.13
C ARG A 96 8.85 8.01 15.44
N TYR A 97 9.47 7.10 16.19
CA TYR A 97 10.92 7.14 16.42
C TYR A 97 11.71 6.98 15.13
N LEU A 98 11.34 6.01 14.28
CA LEU A 98 12.02 5.81 12.99
C LEU A 98 11.93 7.06 12.10
N ARG A 99 10.78 7.74 12.02
CA ARG A 99 10.63 8.99 11.27
C ARG A 99 11.57 10.08 11.79
N GLN A 100 11.67 10.24 13.11
CA GLN A 100 12.59 11.18 13.73
C GLN A 100 14.04 10.83 13.40
N TRP A 101 14.45 9.57 13.65
CA TRP A 101 15.82 9.11 13.47
C TRP A 101 16.27 9.16 12.01
N VAL A 102 15.41 8.80 11.06
CA VAL A 102 15.73 8.89 9.62
C VAL A 102 16.03 10.33 9.23
N ASN A 103 15.25 11.30 9.72
CA ASN A 103 15.49 12.72 9.44
C ASN A 103 16.78 13.23 10.11
N GLU A 104 17.03 12.91 11.38
CA GLU A 104 18.18 13.40 12.16
C GLU A 104 19.51 12.71 11.80
N SER A 105 19.46 11.43 11.46
CA SER A 105 20.63 10.69 10.94
C SER A 105 21.06 11.16 9.55
N GLY A 106 20.22 11.95 8.87
CA GLY A 106 20.54 12.62 7.62
C GLY A 106 20.24 11.79 6.38
N VAL A 107 19.42 10.73 6.48
CA VAL A 107 18.93 9.97 5.32
C VAL A 107 18.02 10.88 4.49
N ARG A 108 18.22 10.87 3.17
CA ARG A 108 17.35 11.61 2.23
C ARG A 108 16.88 10.73 1.10
N TRP A 109 17.77 9.95 0.49
CA TRP A 109 17.45 9.12 -0.66
C TRP A 109 18.55 8.09 -0.93
N GLY A 110 18.26 7.10 -1.76
CA GLY A 110 19.23 6.13 -2.24
C GLY A 110 19.50 5.02 -1.24
N MET A 111 19.42 3.78 -1.68
CA MET A 111 19.64 2.61 -0.82
C MET A 111 21.11 2.51 -0.39
N ASP A 112 22.03 2.60 -1.35
CA ASP A 112 23.48 2.58 -1.19
C ASP A 112 24.17 3.36 -2.34
N ASP A 113 25.50 3.44 -2.30
CA ASP A 113 26.26 4.11 -3.36
C ASP A 113 26.14 3.42 -4.73
N ASP A 114 25.87 2.11 -4.77
CA ASP A 114 25.67 1.39 -6.03
C ASP A 114 24.38 1.87 -6.71
N ASN A 115 23.30 2.02 -5.94
CA ASN A 115 22.06 2.64 -6.40
C ASN A 115 22.28 4.07 -6.93
N VAL A 116 23.09 4.87 -6.25
CA VAL A 116 23.41 6.24 -6.70
C VAL A 116 24.15 6.22 -8.04
N ARG A 117 25.12 5.31 -8.21
CA ARG A 117 25.89 5.17 -9.46
C ARG A 117 25.03 4.66 -10.62
N GLU A 118 24.08 3.76 -10.36
CA GLU A 118 23.11 3.28 -11.36
C GLU A 118 22.20 4.39 -11.90
N LEU A 119 22.11 5.51 -11.18
CA LEU A 119 21.39 6.72 -11.62
C LEU A 119 22.30 7.74 -12.33
N ASP A 120 23.54 7.37 -12.66
CA ASP A 120 24.56 8.24 -13.25
C ASP A 120 24.86 9.50 -12.41
N LEU A 121 24.75 9.39 -11.09
CA LEU A 121 25.03 10.46 -10.14
C LEU A 121 26.34 10.22 -9.37
N PRO A 122 27.03 11.28 -8.92
CA PRO A 122 28.25 11.13 -8.13
C PRO A 122 27.93 10.53 -6.76
N ALA A 123 28.49 9.35 -6.47
CA ALA A 123 28.37 8.72 -5.15
C ALA A 123 29.15 9.53 -4.10
N THR A 124 28.43 10.04 -3.11
CA THR A 124 29.00 10.87 -2.03
C THR A 124 29.27 10.07 -0.76
N GLY A 125 28.76 8.84 -0.65
CA GLY A 125 28.82 8.04 0.58
C GLY A 125 27.95 8.57 1.73
N GLN A 126 27.20 9.66 1.50
CA GLN A 126 26.40 10.35 2.51
C GLN A 126 24.94 10.45 2.08
N HIS A 127 24.05 10.67 3.05
CA HIS A 127 22.61 10.85 2.87
C HIS A 127 21.82 9.66 2.28
N THR A 128 22.49 8.50 2.11
CA THR A 128 21.85 7.23 1.76
C THR A 128 21.27 6.51 2.97
N TRP A 129 20.38 5.54 2.73
CA TRP A 129 19.87 4.65 3.77
C TRP A 129 20.99 3.89 4.47
N ARG A 130 21.96 3.35 3.70
CA ARG A 130 23.15 2.71 4.27
C ARG A 130 23.94 3.64 5.18
N PHE A 131 24.12 4.91 4.80
CA PHE A 131 24.80 5.90 5.64
C PHE A 131 24.05 6.13 6.96
N GLY A 132 22.75 6.45 6.90
CA GLY A 132 21.96 6.72 8.11
C GLY A 132 21.83 5.51 9.03
N LEU A 133 21.59 4.32 8.47
CA LEU A 133 21.59 3.07 9.25
C LEU A 133 22.94 2.83 9.91
N THR A 134 24.05 3.09 9.21
CA THR A 134 25.39 2.94 9.79
C THR A 134 25.57 3.89 10.97
N ARG A 135 25.11 5.13 10.87
CA ARG A 135 25.13 6.09 11.98
C ARG A 135 24.31 5.63 13.18
N MET A 136 23.10 5.12 12.95
CA MET A 136 22.21 4.62 14.01
C MET A 136 22.80 3.39 14.71
N LEU A 137 23.27 2.41 13.94
CA LEU A 137 23.91 1.20 14.47
C LEU A 137 25.23 1.50 15.17
N LEU A 138 25.99 2.48 14.68
CA LEU A 138 27.21 2.94 15.33
C LEU A 138 26.90 3.63 16.65
N GLY A 139 25.86 4.47 16.71
CA GLY A 139 25.38 5.13 17.93
C GLY A 139 24.94 4.16 19.01
N TYR A 140 24.47 2.96 18.64
CA TYR A 140 24.20 1.89 19.59
C TYR A 140 25.48 1.36 20.26
N ALA A 141 26.60 1.33 19.54
CA ALA A 141 27.86 0.72 20.02
C ALA A 141 28.86 1.74 20.59
N MET A 142 28.81 2.99 20.15
CA MET A 142 29.79 4.04 20.43
C MET A 142 29.09 5.39 20.56
N ASP A 143 29.39 6.11 21.62
CA ASP A 143 28.91 7.48 21.86
C ASP A 143 29.60 8.46 20.90
N SER A 144 28.85 9.44 20.38
CA SER A 144 29.37 10.45 19.45
C SER A 144 30.57 11.24 20.00
N ARG A 145 30.75 11.32 21.32
CA ARG A 145 31.91 11.97 21.97
C ARG A 145 33.23 11.26 21.71
N GLU A 146 33.20 9.96 21.40
CA GLU A 146 34.39 9.18 21.08
C GLU A 146 34.92 9.47 19.65
N GLY A 147 34.20 10.28 18.88
CA GLY A 147 34.60 10.76 17.55
C GLY A 147 33.97 9.96 16.41
N GLU A 148 34.55 10.10 15.21
CA GLU A 148 34.07 9.40 14.01
C GLU A 148 34.70 8.01 13.86
N TRP A 149 33.92 7.09 13.29
CA TRP A 149 34.41 5.78 12.86
C TRP A 149 34.22 5.65 11.35
N GLN A 150 35.29 5.36 10.62
CA GLN A 150 35.27 5.28 9.14
C GLN A 150 34.64 6.52 8.46
N SER A 151 34.92 7.73 8.96
CA SER A 151 34.34 9.00 8.49
C SER A 151 32.82 9.12 8.71
N VAL A 152 32.27 8.33 9.63
CA VAL A 152 30.85 8.35 10.02
C VAL A 152 30.75 8.68 11.51
N LEU A 153 30.02 9.75 11.83
CA LEU A 153 29.77 10.13 13.22
C LEU A 153 28.57 9.34 13.78
N PRO A 154 28.68 8.72 14.97
CA PRO A 154 27.58 8.01 15.61
C PRO A 154 26.34 8.90 15.82
N TYR A 155 25.15 8.28 15.88
CA TYR A 155 23.89 8.97 16.21
C TYR A 155 23.31 8.41 17.51
N ASP A 156 23.40 9.19 18.58
CA ASP A 156 23.22 8.69 19.96
C ASP A 156 21.76 8.40 20.35
N GLU A 157 20.78 9.03 19.69
CA GLU A 157 19.35 8.88 20.05
C GLU A 157 18.81 7.46 19.83
N SER A 158 19.49 6.65 18.99
CA SER A 158 19.15 5.24 18.80
C SER A 158 19.81 4.31 19.84
N SER A 159 20.17 4.82 21.02
CA SER A 159 20.75 4.05 22.12
C SER A 159 19.70 3.37 23.01
N GLY A 160 20.10 2.31 23.71
CA GLY A 160 19.28 1.62 24.71
C GLY A 160 18.32 0.57 24.13
N LEU A 161 17.19 0.32 24.82
CA LEU A 161 16.25 -0.75 24.43
C LEU A 161 15.55 -0.45 23.09
N ILE A 162 15.43 0.82 22.72
CA ILE A 162 14.77 1.27 21.49
C ILE A 162 15.64 0.95 20.25
N ALA A 163 16.93 0.63 20.43
CA ALA A 163 17.84 0.26 19.34
C ALA A 163 17.38 -0.96 18.52
N GLU A 164 16.54 -1.84 19.10
CA GLU A 164 15.92 -2.96 18.38
C GLU A 164 15.16 -2.47 17.12
N LEU A 165 14.54 -1.29 17.18
CA LEU A 165 13.85 -0.69 16.03
C LEU A 165 14.78 -0.42 14.85
N VAL A 166 16.05 -0.08 15.11
CA VAL A 166 17.05 0.09 14.03
C VAL A 166 17.31 -1.24 13.34
N GLY A 167 17.34 -2.35 14.09
CA GLY A 167 17.44 -3.70 13.53
C GLY A 167 16.26 -4.06 12.63
N ASN A 168 15.04 -3.73 13.08
CA ASN A 168 13.81 -3.94 12.31
C ASN A 168 13.80 -3.13 11.01
N LEU A 169 14.18 -1.85 11.09
CA LEU A 169 14.32 -0.98 9.91
C LEU A 169 15.41 -1.50 8.96
N ALA A 170 16.55 -1.95 9.48
CA ALA A 170 17.63 -2.53 8.68
C ALA A 170 17.16 -3.80 7.96
N SER A 171 16.36 -4.64 8.62
CA SER A 171 15.75 -5.84 8.02
C SER A 171 14.82 -5.48 6.85
N LEU A 172 13.93 -4.49 7.03
CA LEU A 172 13.08 -3.98 5.95
C LEU A 172 13.91 -3.52 4.75
N LEU A 173 14.89 -2.66 5.00
CA LEU A 173 15.72 -2.09 3.95
C LEU A 173 16.53 -3.15 3.22
N MET A 174 17.06 -4.15 3.93
CA MET A 174 17.72 -5.30 3.32
C MET A 174 16.76 -6.06 2.39
N GLN A 175 15.53 -6.32 2.83
CA GLN A 175 14.52 -7.01 2.02
C GLN A 175 14.14 -6.21 0.77
N LEU A 176 13.97 -4.89 0.90
CA LEU A 176 13.71 -3.99 -0.22
C LEU A 176 14.86 -4.03 -1.25
N ASN A 177 16.11 -4.04 -0.81
CA ASN A 177 17.26 -4.09 -1.71
C ASN A 177 17.41 -5.45 -2.42
N LEU A 178 17.11 -6.56 -1.73
CA LEU A 178 17.08 -7.89 -2.34
C LEU A 178 16.05 -7.95 -3.48
N TRP A 179 14.83 -7.49 -3.21
CA TRP A 179 13.76 -7.47 -4.20
C TRP A 179 14.04 -6.49 -5.33
N ARG A 180 14.57 -5.30 -5.04
CA ARG A 180 15.03 -4.33 -6.06
C ARG A 180 15.93 -4.98 -7.10
N ARG A 181 16.98 -5.68 -6.66
CA ARG A 181 17.95 -6.33 -7.54
C ARG A 181 17.33 -7.52 -8.28
N GLY A 182 16.49 -8.30 -7.60
CA GLY A 182 15.79 -9.44 -8.20
C GLY A 182 14.82 -9.03 -9.31
N LEU A 183 14.05 -7.96 -9.08
CA LEU A 183 13.02 -7.46 -9.98
C LEU A 183 13.57 -6.69 -11.20
N ALA A 184 14.83 -6.26 -11.15
CA ALA A 184 15.46 -5.48 -12.22
C ALA A 184 15.69 -6.28 -13.52
N GLN A 185 15.83 -7.61 -13.43
CA GLN A 185 16.10 -8.45 -14.60
C GLN A 185 14.81 -8.82 -15.33
N GLN A 186 14.83 -8.72 -16.66
CA GLN A 186 13.76 -9.25 -17.51
C GLN A 186 13.78 -10.78 -17.45
N ARG A 187 12.59 -11.39 -17.50
CA ARG A 187 12.45 -12.84 -17.37
C ARG A 187 11.39 -13.39 -18.33
N PRO A 188 11.48 -14.66 -18.74
CA PRO A 188 10.38 -15.36 -19.37
C PRO A 188 9.11 -15.31 -18.52
N LEU A 189 7.94 -15.29 -19.15
CA LEU A 189 6.66 -15.10 -18.47
C LEU A 189 6.41 -16.10 -17.33
N ALA A 190 6.79 -17.37 -17.52
CA ALA A 190 6.61 -18.41 -16.52
C ALA A 190 7.43 -18.19 -15.23
N GLU A 191 8.58 -17.50 -15.31
CA GLU A 191 9.43 -17.21 -14.15
C GLU A 191 8.86 -16.08 -13.28
N TRP A 192 7.88 -15.32 -13.78
CA TRP A 192 7.18 -14.30 -13.00
C TRP A 192 6.08 -14.88 -12.10
N LEU A 193 5.63 -16.14 -12.33
CA LEU A 193 4.57 -16.77 -11.54
C LEU A 193 4.81 -16.74 -10.02
N PRO A 194 5.95 -17.22 -9.49
CA PRO A 194 6.16 -17.25 -8.03
C PRO A 194 6.40 -15.87 -7.42
N VAL A 195 6.82 -14.88 -8.23
CA VAL A 195 7.27 -13.56 -7.77
C VAL A 195 6.22 -12.84 -6.93
N CYS A 196 4.95 -12.87 -7.35
CA CYS A 196 3.88 -12.22 -6.60
C CYS A 196 3.73 -12.81 -5.20
N ARG A 197 3.64 -14.13 -5.10
CA ARG A 197 3.43 -14.82 -3.83
C ARG A 197 4.61 -14.66 -2.90
N ASP A 198 5.83 -14.78 -3.42
CA ASP A 198 7.05 -14.62 -2.65
C ASP A 198 7.17 -13.19 -2.11
N LEU A 199 6.89 -12.18 -2.94
CA LEU A 199 6.89 -10.78 -2.52
C LEU A 199 5.82 -10.50 -1.47
N LEU A 200 4.63 -11.10 -1.60
CA LEU A 200 3.57 -11.00 -0.60
C LEU A 200 4.00 -11.56 0.76
N ASN A 201 4.57 -12.77 0.77
CA ASN A 201 5.03 -13.43 1.99
C ASN A 201 6.21 -12.70 2.66
N ASP A 202 7.04 -12.03 1.87
CA ASP A 202 8.20 -11.33 2.37
C ASP A 202 7.85 -9.99 3.02
N PHE A 203 6.88 -9.25 2.48
CA PHE A 203 6.56 -7.90 2.95
C PHE A 203 5.28 -7.77 3.76
N PHE A 204 4.34 -8.71 3.70
CA PHE A 204 3.05 -8.57 4.37
C PHE A 204 2.82 -9.70 5.36
N LEU A 205 2.30 -9.35 6.53
CA LEU A 205 1.72 -10.29 7.49
C LEU A 205 0.20 -10.16 7.40
N PRO A 206 -0.52 -11.07 6.71
CA PRO A 206 -1.94 -10.93 6.46
C PRO A 206 -2.77 -10.90 7.74
N ASP A 207 -3.81 -10.09 7.74
CA ASP A 207 -4.89 -10.10 8.72
C ASP A 207 -6.23 -10.45 8.06
N SER A 208 -7.31 -10.56 8.85
CA SER A 208 -8.63 -10.94 8.35
C SER A 208 -9.24 -9.96 7.33
N GLU A 209 -8.81 -8.70 7.32
CA GLU A 209 -9.35 -7.68 6.40
C GLU A 209 -8.56 -7.62 5.08
N THR A 210 -7.26 -7.92 5.14
CA THR A 210 -6.34 -7.87 4.01
C THR A 210 -6.20 -9.18 3.26
N GLU A 211 -6.50 -10.33 3.87
CA GLU A 211 -6.37 -11.65 3.24
C GLU A 211 -7.11 -11.74 1.89
N ALA A 212 -8.34 -11.22 1.82
CA ALA A 212 -9.11 -11.18 0.58
C ALA A 212 -8.48 -10.26 -0.49
N ALA A 213 -7.88 -9.14 -0.07
CA ALA A 213 -7.21 -8.22 -0.98
C ALA A 213 -5.90 -8.81 -1.50
N LEU A 214 -5.14 -9.52 -0.67
CA LEU A 214 -3.91 -10.21 -1.06
C LEU A 214 -4.19 -11.36 -2.03
N ALA A 215 -5.23 -12.16 -1.76
CA ALA A 215 -5.68 -13.21 -2.68
C ALA A 215 -6.12 -12.64 -4.04
N LEU A 216 -6.73 -11.44 -4.05
CA LEU A 216 -7.08 -10.76 -5.29
C LEU A 216 -5.83 -10.39 -6.11
N ILE A 217 -4.75 -9.91 -5.47
CA ILE A 217 -3.48 -9.63 -6.16
C ILE A 217 -2.97 -10.91 -6.83
N GLU A 218 -2.88 -12.01 -6.10
CA GLU A 218 -2.39 -13.29 -6.64
C GLU A 218 -3.25 -13.76 -7.82
N GLN A 219 -4.57 -13.67 -7.69
CA GLN A 219 -5.50 -14.05 -8.75
C GLN A 219 -5.30 -13.21 -10.02
N GLN A 220 -5.17 -11.88 -9.89
CA GLN A 220 -4.97 -11.01 -11.04
C GLN A 220 -3.59 -11.21 -11.66
N TRP A 221 -2.55 -11.39 -10.85
CA TRP A 221 -1.19 -11.68 -11.31
C TRP A 221 -1.14 -12.97 -12.14
N LEU A 222 -1.73 -14.05 -11.61
CA LEU A 222 -1.84 -15.32 -12.31
C LEU A 222 -2.59 -15.15 -13.64
N ALA A 223 -3.73 -14.45 -13.64
CA ALA A 223 -4.51 -14.23 -14.84
C ALA A 223 -3.78 -13.41 -15.91
N VAL A 224 -2.90 -12.47 -15.53
CA VAL A 224 -2.06 -11.71 -16.48
C VAL A 224 -1.05 -12.64 -17.15
N ILE A 225 -0.38 -13.46 -16.35
CA ILE A 225 0.64 -14.38 -16.84
C ILE A 225 0.02 -15.49 -17.69
N ASP A 226 -1.05 -16.13 -17.24
CA ASP A 226 -1.72 -17.21 -17.98
C ASP A 226 -2.17 -16.74 -19.37
N SER A 227 -2.71 -15.51 -19.47
CA SER A 227 -3.10 -14.93 -20.77
C SER A 227 -1.92 -14.83 -21.74
N GLY A 228 -0.72 -14.48 -21.26
CA GLY A 228 0.48 -14.40 -22.09
C GLY A 228 1.08 -15.77 -22.43
N LEU A 229 0.94 -16.76 -21.53
CA LEU A 229 1.35 -18.14 -21.78
C LEU A 229 0.46 -18.80 -22.83
N GLU A 230 -0.86 -18.60 -22.76
CA GLU A 230 -1.82 -19.10 -23.74
C GLU A 230 -1.57 -18.53 -25.14
N ALA A 231 -1.16 -17.25 -25.21
CA ALA A 231 -0.74 -16.59 -26.44
C ALA A 231 0.66 -17.04 -26.95
N GLN A 232 1.35 -17.93 -26.24
CA GLN A 232 2.69 -18.44 -26.56
C GLN A 232 3.73 -17.32 -26.71
N TYR A 233 3.67 -16.29 -25.86
CA TYR A 233 4.66 -15.23 -25.86
C TYR A 233 6.03 -15.75 -25.42
N GLY A 234 6.98 -15.83 -26.36
CA GLY A 234 8.28 -16.46 -26.16
C GLY A 234 9.42 -15.53 -25.74
N GLU A 235 9.21 -14.22 -25.75
CA GLU A 235 10.24 -13.24 -25.37
C GLU A 235 10.26 -12.98 -23.86
N GLN A 236 11.35 -12.38 -23.38
CA GLN A 236 11.42 -11.93 -22.00
C GLN A 236 10.54 -10.70 -21.80
N VAL A 237 9.89 -10.63 -20.64
CA VAL A 237 8.98 -9.55 -20.28
C VAL A 237 9.60 -8.72 -19.16
N PRO A 238 9.68 -7.39 -19.32
CA PRO A 238 10.06 -6.49 -18.24
C PRO A 238 8.95 -6.38 -17.19
N LEU A 239 9.33 -6.18 -15.93
CA LEU A 239 8.38 -6.05 -14.83
C LEU A 239 7.38 -4.90 -15.02
N THR A 240 7.81 -3.81 -15.65
CA THR A 240 6.97 -2.62 -15.88
C THR A 240 5.67 -2.97 -16.60
N LEU A 241 5.71 -3.87 -17.58
CA LEU A 241 4.52 -4.31 -18.33
C LEU A 241 3.54 -5.06 -17.42
N LEU A 242 4.05 -6.00 -16.61
CA LEU A 242 3.22 -6.78 -15.68
C LEU A 242 2.64 -5.90 -14.57
N ARG A 243 3.43 -4.97 -14.05
CA ARG A 243 3.00 -3.99 -13.05
C ARG A 243 1.87 -3.11 -13.59
N ASP A 244 2.04 -2.54 -14.77
CA ASP A 244 1.10 -1.59 -15.34
C ASP A 244 -0.24 -2.29 -15.70
N GLU A 245 -0.17 -3.51 -16.23
CA GLU A 245 -1.37 -4.34 -16.47
C GLU A 245 -2.07 -4.74 -15.17
N LEU A 246 -1.31 -5.17 -14.14
CA LEU A 246 -1.88 -5.51 -12.83
C LEU A 246 -2.56 -4.28 -12.20
N ALA A 247 -1.90 -3.13 -12.25
CA ALA A 247 -2.41 -1.86 -11.79
C ALA A 247 -3.76 -1.55 -12.47
N GLN A 248 -3.81 -1.62 -13.80
CA GLN A 248 -5.03 -1.37 -14.56
C GLN A 248 -6.15 -2.37 -14.20
N ARG A 249 -5.85 -3.66 -14.06
CA ARG A 249 -6.84 -4.66 -13.66
C ARG A 249 -7.39 -4.40 -12.26
N LEU A 250 -6.54 -4.06 -11.30
CA LEU A 250 -6.97 -3.74 -9.93
C LEU A 250 -7.82 -2.47 -9.86
N ASP A 251 -7.60 -1.49 -10.75
CA ASP A 251 -8.44 -0.28 -10.85
C ASP A 251 -9.81 -0.58 -11.44
N GLN A 252 -9.91 -1.57 -12.32
CA GLN A 252 -11.17 -2.01 -12.92
C GLN A 252 -11.98 -2.91 -11.96
N GLN A 253 -11.33 -3.57 -11.01
CA GLN A 253 -12.01 -4.36 -9.99
C GLN A 253 -12.80 -3.45 -9.06
N ARG A 254 -14.13 -3.63 -9.05
CA ARG A 254 -15.04 -2.92 -8.16
C ARG A 254 -15.49 -3.85 -7.05
N ILE A 255 -15.38 -3.40 -5.80
CA ILE A 255 -15.84 -4.16 -4.64
C ILE A 255 -17.33 -3.86 -4.43
N SER A 256 -18.17 -4.84 -4.73
CA SER A 256 -19.64 -4.75 -4.59
C SER A 256 -20.24 -5.75 -3.61
N GLN A 257 -19.44 -6.33 -2.71
CA GLN A 257 -19.87 -7.43 -1.81
C GLN A 257 -21.06 -7.11 -0.90
N ARG A 258 -21.38 -5.83 -0.64
CA ARG A 258 -22.48 -5.42 0.23
C ARG A 258 -23.74 -4.94 -0.51
N PHE A 259 -23.76 -5.07 -1.83
CA PHE A 259 -24.92 -4.67 -2.62
C PHE A 259 -26.14 -5.54 -2.27
N LEU A 260 -27.23 -4.90 -1.80
CA LEU A 260 -28.51 -5.52 -1.38
C LEU A 260 -28.51 -6.30 -0.05
N ALA A 261 -27.51 -6.13 0.81
CA ALA A 261 -27.37 -6.89 2.06
C ALA A 261 -28.12 -6.31 3.30
N GLY A 262 -29.26 -5.62 3.09
CA GLY A 262 -30.09 -5.05 4.19
C GLY A 262 -30.02 -3.53 4.47
N PRO A 263 -28.88 -2.82 4.33
CA PRO A 263 -28.79 -1.37 4.57
C PRO A 263 -29.20 -0.53 3.33
N VAL A 264 -29.21 0.80 3.49
CA VAL A 264 -29.28 1.75 2.37
C VAL A 264 -28.05 1.56 1.48
N ASN A 265 -28.25 1.36 0.18
CA ASN A 265 -27.16 1.16 -0.77
C ASN A 265 -26.77 2.48 -1.41
N ILE A 266 -25.48 2.83 -1.37
CA ILE A 266 -24.93 4.02 -2.01
C ILE A 266 -23.89 3.59 -3.04
N CYS A 267 -24.11 3.89 -4.31
CA CYS A 267 -23.33 3.30 -5.40
C CYS A 267 -23.24 4.20 -6.64
N THR A 268 -22.44 3.80 -7.63
CA THR A 268 -22.40 4.51 -8.92
C THR A 268 -23.55 4.09 -9.84
N LEU A 269 -23.89 4.95 -10.81
CA LEU A 269 -24.76 4.56 -11.92
C LEU A 269 -24.04 3.56 -12.81
N MET A 270 -24.37 2.27 -12.67
CA MET A 270 -23.85 1.21 -13.52
C MET A 270 -24.81 0.92 -14.67
N PRO A 271 -24.34 0.94 -15.94
CA PRO A 271 -25.18 0.55 -17.06
C PRO A 271 -25.64 -0.90 -16.89
N MET A 272 -26.87 -1.19 -17.33
CA MET A 272 -27.51 -2.51 -17.26
C MET A 272 -27.82 -3.05 -15.84
N ARG A 273 -27.69 -2.24 -14.79
CA ARG A 273 -28.10 -2.61 -13.41
C ARG A 273 -29.37 -1.88 -12.98
N SER A 274 -30.51 -2.18 -13.63
CA SER A 274 -31.82 -1.64 -13.28
C SER A 274 -32.56 -2.55 -12.30
N ILE A 275 -32.38 -2.30 -11.01
CA ILE A 275 -33.09 -3.02 -9.95
C ILE A 275 -34.22 -2.13 -9.42
N PRO A 276 -35.47 -2.63 -9.29
CA PRO A 276 -36.57 -1.83 -8.79
C PRO A 276 -36.39 -1.54 -7.30
N PHE A 277 -36.18 -0.26 -6.96
CA PHE A 277 -36.20 0.25 -5.58
C PHE A 277 -37.43 1.11 -5.35
N LYS A 278 -37.94 1.16 -4.11
CA LYS A 278 -39.08 2.04 -3.77
C LYS A 278 -38.66 3.51 -3.73
N VAL A 279 -37.39 3.78 -3.38
CA VAL A 279 -36.81 5.13 -3.33
C VAL A 279 -35.50 5.14 -4.09
N VAL A 280 -35.38 6.03 -5.05
CA VAL A 280 -34.17 6.25 -5.85
C VAL A 280 -33.76 7.71 -5.70
N TRP A 281 -32.56 7.96 -5.20
CA TRP A 281 -32.01 9.30 -5.09
C TRP A 281 -30.77 9.47 -5.99
N PRO A 282 -30.85 10.21 -7.10
CA PRO A 282 -29.66 10.63 -7.83
C PRO A 282 -29.03 11.83 -7.12
N ALA A 283 -27.75 11.73 -6.77
CA ALA A 283 -26.94 12.84 -6.30
C ALA A 283 -25.94 13.23 -7.40
N GLY A 284 -26.12 14.41 -7.97
CA GLY A 284 -25.25 15.02 -8.96
C GLY A 284 -25.36 16.54 -8.83
N ASP A 285 -24.22 17.22 -8.97
CA ASP A 285 -24.07 18.65 -8.72
C ASP A 285 -25.10 19.50 -9.50
N GLU A 286 -25.83 20.35 -8.77
CA GLU A 286 -26.05 21.75 -9.13
C GLU A 286 -25.09 22.61 -8.30
#